data_AF-A0A1H9ZHV4-F1
#
_entry.id   AF-A0A1H9ZHV4-F1
#
_cell.length_a   1.000
_cell.length_b   1.000
_cell.length_c   1.000
_cell.angle_alpha   90.00
_cell.angle_beta   90.00
_cell.angle_gamma   90.00
#
_symmetry.space_group_name_H-M   'P 1'
#
loop_
_entity.id
_entity.type
_entity.pdbx_description
1 polymer ?
#
loop_
_entity_poly.entity_id
_entity_poly.type
_entity_poly.pdbx_seq_one_letter_code
_entity_poly.pdbx_strand_id
1 'polypeptide(L)'
;MALLIVLGFIAVVILLVGMILSIGVKKSADDGQSSVMYPKGYWLGKGIALGLLLGVPLGLGAGILTGNIGLGIALGPAFGMGFGSAIGSILEKKYKNNIRPLTEEEKRLQRTLLVFTISFLVLGVTVLFALFYFYSRM
;
A
#
# COMPACT_ATOMS: atom_id res chain seq x y z
N MET A 1 -13.61 -23.13 -16.44
CA MET A 1 -14.35 -22.01 -15.83
C MET A 1 -13.51 -21.19 -14.85
N ALA A 2 -12.83 -21.81 -13.87
CA ALA A 2 -12.00 -21.07 -12.90
C ALA A 2 -10.93 -20.17 -13.56
N LEU A 3 -10.26 -20.65 -14.62
CA LEU A 3 -9.28 -19.88 -15.39
C LEU A 3 -9.85 -18.59 -15.99
N LEU A 4 -11.10 -18.63 -16.51
CA LEU A 4 -11.75 -17.46 -17.11
C LEU A 4 -12.11 -16.39 -16.06
N ILE A 5 -12.50 -16.82 -14.86
CA ILE A 5 -12.80 -15.93 -13.73
C ILE A 5 -11.52 -15.24 -13.24
N VAL A 6 -10.43 -16.00 -13.12
CA VAL A 6 -9.11 -15.44 -12.74
C VAL A 6 -8.61 -14.44 -13.78
N LEU A 7 -8.69 -14.78 -15.07
CA LEU A 7 -8.30 -13.87 -16.15
C LEU A 7 -9.17 -12.60 -16.18
N GLY A 8 -10.49 -12.74 -15.98
CA GLY A 8 -11.41 -11.60 -15.88
C GLY A 8 -11.08 -10.69 -14.69
N PHE A 9 -10.77 -11.26 -13.53
CA PHE A 9 -10.38 -10.48 -12.36
C PHE A 9 -9.05 -9.74 -12.56
N ILE A 10 -8.04 -10.42 -13.12
CA ILE A 10 -6.75 -9.82 -13.45
C ILE A 10 -6.93 -8.66 -14.44
N ALA A 11 -7.77 -8.81 -15.47
CA ALA A 11 -8.04 -7.76 -16.44
C ALA A 11 -8.68 -6.51 -15.78
N VAL A 12 -9.61 -6.70 -14.83
CA VAL A 12 -10.23 -5.60 -14.07
C VAL A 12 -9.20 -4.90 -13.18
N VAL A 13 -8.33 -5.66 -12.51
CA VAL A 13 -7.26 -5.07 -11.68
C VAL A 13 -6.27 -4.27 -12.52
N ILE A 14 -5.86 -4.78 -13.68
CA ILE A 14 -4.96 -4.07 -14.61
C ILE A 14 -5.61 -2.78 -15.11
N LEU A 15 -6.91 -2.80 -15.45
CA LEU A 15 -7.64 -1.59 -15.86
C LEU A 15 -7.73 -0.56 -14.74
N LEU A 16 -8.01 -0.99 -13.50
CA LEU A 16 -8.05 -0.09 -12.34
C LEU A 16 -6.69 0.53 -12.04
N VAL A 17 -5.61 -0.26 -12.09
CA VAL A 17 -4.24 0.25 -11.90
C VAL A 17 -3.86 1.21 -13.02
N GLY A 18 -4.19 0.90 -14.28
CA GLY A 18 -3.99 1.79 -15.42
C GLY A 18 -4.75 3.12 -15.28
N MET A 19 -5.98 3.07 -14.77
CA MET A 19 -6.80 4.27 -14.49
C MET A 19 -6.21 5.13 -13.36
N ILE A 20 -5.66 4.50 -12.31
CA ILE A 20 -5.00 5.21 -11.20
C ILE A 20 -3.70 5.86 -11.67
N LEU A 21 -2.89 5.15 -12.47
CA LEU A 21 -1.64 5.69 -13.03
C LEU A 21 -1.91 6.87 -13.98
N SER A 22 -2.96 6.81 -14.79
CA SER A 22 -3.32 7.90 -15.71
C SER A 22 -3.82 9.16 -15.00
N ILE A 23 -4.39 9.03 -13.80
CA ILE A 23 -4.76 10.19 -12.96
C ILE A 23 -3.54 10.76 -12.20
N GLY A 24 -2.53 9.93 -11.91
CA GLY A 24 -1.38 10.28 -11.06
C GLY A 24 -0.25 11.06 -11.72
N VAL A 25 -0.19 11.16 -13.06
CA VAL A 25 0.90 11.86 -13.78
C VAL A 25 0.53 13.32 -14.09
N LYS A 26 0.00 14.05 -13.11
CA LYS A 26 0.03 15.52 -13.16
C LYS A 26 1.22 16.01 -12.34
N LYS A 27 2.40 15.92 -12.98
CA LYS A 27 3.67 16.42 -12.48
C LYS A 27 3.54 17.93 -12.25
N SER A 28 3.41 18.32 -10.98
CA SER A 28 3.57 19.72 -10.59
C SER A 28 5.07 20.00 -10.58
N ALA A 29 5.54 20.58 -11.68
CA ALA A 29 6.82 21.27 -11.77
C ALA A 29 6.56 22.74 -11.43
N ASP A 30 7.05 23.21 -10.29
CA ASP A 30 7.41 24.60 -9.97
C ASP A 30 8.00 24.61 -8.55
N ASP A 31 9.32 24.72 -8.37
CA ASP A 31 10.16 25.94 -8.35
C ASP A 31 10.19 26.63 -6.97
N GLY A 32 11.37 27.15 -6.62
CA GLY A 32 11.55 28.08 -5.51
C GLY A 32 12.08 27.45 -4.22
N GLN A 33 13.40 27.57 -4.03
CA GLN A 33 14.14 27.31 -2.81
C GLN A 33 13.62 28.17 -1.64
N SER A 34 12.55 27.70 -1.01
CA SER A 34 12.07 28.08 0.31
C SER A 34 12.05 26.80 1.16
N SER A 35 12.30 26.88 2.46
CA SER A 35 12.39 25.71 3.35
C SER A 35 11.25 24.72 3.08
N VAL A 36 11.54 23.60 2.41
CA VAL A 36 10.52 22.68 1.89
C VAL A 36 9.73 22.12 3.06
N MET A 37 8.52 22.63 3.23
CA MET A 37 7.59 22.23 4.28
C MET A 37 6.79 21.02 3.79
N TYR A 38 6.96 19.88 4.47
CA TYR A 38 6.30 18.63 4.13
C TYR A 38 4.92 18.55 4.80
N PRO A 39 3.91 17.94 4.15
CA PRO A 39 2.64 17.68 4.80
C PRO A 39 2.80 16.69 5.95
N LYS A 40 1.96 16.83 6.98
CA LYS A 40 1.89 15.88 8.10
C LYS A 40 1.70 14.44 7.59
N GLY A 41 2.44 13.50 8.16
CA GLY A 41 2.44 12.09 7.74
C GLY A 41 3.36 11.76 6.57
N TYR A 42 4.07 12.74 5.98
CA TYR A 42 4.99 12.49 4.87
C TYR A 42 6.11 11.51 5.24
N TRP A 43 6.79 11.78 6.37
CA TRP A 43 7.90 10.94 6.85
C TRP A 43 7.41 9.60 7.38
N LEU A 44 6.25 9.57 8.04
CA LEU A 44 5.58 8.33 8.42
C LEU A 44 5.27 7.45 7.20
N GLY A 45 4.66 8.02 6.17
CA GLY A 45 4.31 7.32 4.94
C GLY A 45 5.54 6.75 4.23
N LYS A 46 6.62 7.54 4.12
CA LYS A 46 7.90 7.06 3.58
C LYS A 46 8.52 5.94 4.41
N GLY A 47 8.47 6.07 5.74
CA GLY A 47 8.94 5.04 6.65
C GLY A 47 8.19 3.72 6.43
N ILE A 48 6.86 3.77 6.40
CA ILE A 48 6.02 2.58 6.14
C ILE A 48 6.32 1.99 4.76
N ALA A 49 6.47 2.82 3.72
CA ALA A 49 6.80 2.34 2.38
C ALA A 49 8.15 1.61 2.34
N LEU A 50 9.19 2.17 2.98
CA LEU A 50 10.49 1.51 3.11
C LEU A 50 10.40 0.21 3.93
N GLY A 51 9.65 0.26 5.03
CA GLY A 51 9.43 -0.90 5.87
C GLY A 51 8.73 -2.03 5.12
N LEU A 52 7.69 -1.74 4.34
CA LEU A 52 7.01 -2.73 3.49
C LEU A 52 7.90 -3.26 2.38
N LEU A 53 8.71 -2.39 1.74
CA LEU A 53 9.64 -2.78 0.68
C LEU A 53 10.64 -3.84 1.16
N LEU A 54 11.08 -3.74 2.42
CA LEU A 54 12.00 -4.72 3.02
C LEU A 54 11.24 -5.88 3.68
N GLY A 55 10.17 -5.58 4.40
CA GLY A 55 9.42 -6.54 5.20
C GLY A 55 8.70 -7.58 4.37
N VAL A 56 8.05 -7.20 3.26
CA VAL A 56 7.29 -8.15 2.44
C VAL A 56 8.19 -9.23 1.81
N PRO A 57 9.31 -8.89 1.12
CA PRO A 57 10.23 -9.92 0.61
C PRO A 57 10.83 -10.79 1.71
N LEU A 58 11.21 -10.19 2.85
CA LEU A 58 11.75 -10.95 3.98
C LEU A 58 10.73 -11.90 4.59
N GLY A 59 9.48 -11.46 4.76
CA GLY A 59 8.39 -12.30 5.24
C GLY A 59 8.10 -13.45 4.29
N LEU A 60 8.00 -13.18 2.98
CA LEU A 60 7.83 -14.22 1.97
C LEU A 60 9.00 -15.22 1.99
N GLY A 61 10.24 -14.73 2.05
CA GLY A 61 11.43 -15.58 2.16
C GLY A 61 11.39 -16.47 3.39
N ALA A 62 11.06 -15.91 4.56
CA ALA A 62 10.88 -16.68 5.79
C ALA A 62 9.76 -17.73 5.65
N GLY A 63 8.61 -17.36 5.07
CA GLY A 63 7.51 -18.29 4.85
C GLY A 63 7.86 -19.45 3.92
N ILE A 64 8.66 -19.21 2.88
CA ILE A 64 9.18 -20.26 2.00
C ILE A 64 10.14 -21.18 2.76
N LEU A 65 11.08 -20.61 3.53
CA LEU A 65 12.06 -21.36 4.31
C LEU A 65 11.40 -22.24 5.38
N THR A 66 10.34 -21.76 6.01
CA THR A 66 9.59 -22.54 7.01
C THR A 66 8.54 -23.46 6.40
N GLY A 67 8.42 -23.52 5.07
CA GLY A 67 7.37 -24.29 4.38
C GLY A 67 5.95 -23.80 4.66
N ASN A 68 5.80 -22.59 5.20
CA ASN A 68 4.52 -21.98 5.56
C ASN A 68 4.40 -20.59 4.94
N ILE A 69 3.98 -20.56 3.68
CA ILE A 69 3.81 -19.33 2.90
C ILE A 69 2.77 -18.40 3.57
N GLY A 70 1.74 -18.96 4.21
CA GLY A 70 0.72 -18.17 4.93
C GLY A 70 1.33 -17.34 6.06
N LEU A 71 2.27 -17.91 6.81
CA LEU A 71 3.03 -17.20 7.83
C LEU A 71 3.87 -16.07 7.22
N GLY A 72 4.50 -16.32 6.07
CA GLY A 72 5.28 -15.29 5.37
C GLY A 72 4.45 -14.11 4.86
N ILE A 73 3.27 -14.38 4.30
CA ILE A 73 2.31 -13.37 3.84
C ILE A 73 1.79 -12.53 5.02
N ALA A 74 1.62 -13.13 6.20
CA ALA A 74 1.17 -12.39 7.39
C ALA A 74 2.31 -11.56 8.02
N LEU A 75 3.48 -12.18 8.21
CA LEU A 75 4.60 -11.54 8.90
C LEU A 75 5.23 -10.42 8.08
N GLY A 76 5.35 -10.56 6.76
CA GLY A 76 6.06 -9.58 5.94
C GLY A 76 5.48 -8.17 6.03
N PRO A 77 4.18 -7.96 5.71
CA PRO A 77 3.51 -6.68 5.87
C PRO A 77 3.47 -6.21 7.33
N ALA A 78 3.25 -7.11 8.29
CA ALA A 78 3.17 -6.75 9.71
C ALA A 78 4.50 -6.20 10.23
N PHE A 79 5.61 -6.90 9.99
CA PHE A 79 6.95 -6.43 10.33
C PHE A 79 7.31 -5.17 9.56
N GLY A 80 7.03 -5.14 8.25
CA GLY A 80 7.32 -3.99 7.41
C GLY A 80 6.61 -2.73 7.87
N MET A 81 5.31 -2.79 8.17
CA MET A 81 4.56 -1.67 8.71
C MET A 81 5.01 -1.27 10.11
N GLY A 82 5.25 -2.24 11.00
CA GLY A 82 5.70 -1.97 12.37
C GLY A 82 7.05 -1.24 12.38
N PHE A 83 8.04 -1.80 11.68
CA PHE A 83 9.38 -1.20 11.60
C PHE A 83 9.37 0.12 10.84
N GLY A 84 8.67 0.18 9.70
CA GLY A 84 8.56 1.37 8.89
C GLY A 84 7.87 2.53 9.59
N SER A 85 6.78 2.26 10.33
CA SER A 85 6.08 3.27 11.12
C SER A 85 6.94 3.81 12.27
N ALA A 86 7.73 2.97 12.92
CA ALA A 86 8.67 3.39 13.95
C ALA A 86 9.72 4.36 13.41
N ILE A 87 10.39 4.00 12.30
CA ILE A 87 11.37 4.88 11.63
C ILE A 87 10.70 6.18 11.18
N GLY A 88 9.57 6.07 10.49
CA GLY A 88 8.84 7.20 9.96
C GLY A 88 8.43 8.19 11.05
N SER A 89 7.96 7.69 12.20
CA SER A 89 7.59 8.52 13.36
C SER A 89 8.78 9.25 13.98
N ILE A 90 9.94 8.59 14.07
CA ILE A 90 11.17 9.20 14.58
C ILE A 90 11.62 10.33 13.65
N LEU A 91 11.59 10.10 12.33
CA LEU A 91 11.91 11.14 11.34
C LEU A 91 10.91 12.30 11.41
N GLU A 92 9.62 12.00 11.55
CA GLU A 92 8.59 13.04 11.66
C GLU A 92 8.80 13.93 12.89
N LYS A 93 9.23 13.33 14.02
CA LYS A 93 9.59 14.07 15.23
C LYS A 93 10.89 14.88 15.04
N LYS A 94 11.89 14.34 14.34
CA LYS A 94 13.15 15.03 14.05
C LYS A 94 12.93 16.26 13.15
N TYR A 95 12.06 16.16 12.15
CA TYR A 95 11.80 17.22 11.17
C TYR A 95 10.55 18.05 11.49
N LYS A 96 10.11 18.11 12.75
CA LYS A 96 8.86 18.77 13.16
C LYS A 96 8.73 20.23 12.69
N ASN A 97 9.84 20.96 12.63
CA ASN A 97 9.87 22.36 12.18
C ASN A 97 9.59 22.53 10.68
N ASN A 98 9.73 21.46 9.90
CA ASN A 98 9.50 21.44 8.45
C ASN A 98 8.19 20.72 8.11
N ILE A 99 7.24 20.65 9.04
CA ILE A 99 5.96 19.96 8.83
C ILE A 99 4.81 20.97 8.90
N ARG A 100 4.03 21.02 7.82
CA ARG A 100 2.78 21.78 7.75
C ARG A 100 1.56 20.87 7.98
N PRO A 101 0.45 21.40 8.51
CA PRO A 101 -0.81 20.67 8.54
C PRO A 101 -1.28 20.32 7.12
N LEU A 102 -2.09 19.26 7.04
CA LEU A 102 -2.75 18.84 5.81
C LEU A 102 -3.78 19.89 5.38
N THR A 103 -3.87 20.16 4.09
CA THR A 103 -4.95 20.97 3.53
C THR A 103 -6.25 20.15 3.46
N GLU A 104 -7.39 20.83 3.35
CA GLU A 104 -8.68 20.14 3.22
C GLU A 104 -8.75 19.28 1.94
N GLU A 105 -8.08 19.68 0.87
CA GLU A 105 -7.98 18.90 -0.36
C GLU A 105 -7.16 17.61 -0.16
N GLU A 106 -5.99 17.71 0.49
CA GLU A 106 -5.15 16.55 0.82
C GLU A 106 -5.89 15.58 1.75
N LYS A 107 -6.63 16.10 2.71
CA LYS A 107 -7.45 15.30 3.65
C LYS A 107 -8.58 14.57 2.92
N ARG A 108 -9.24 15.22 1.95
CA ARG A 108 -10.25 14.58 1.09
C ARG A 108 -9.62 13.47 0.24
N LEU A 109 -8.50 13.75 -0.42
CA LEU A 109 -7.76 12.75 -1.22
C LEU A 109 -7.32 11.56 -0.36
N GLN A 110 -6.77 11.81 0.83
CA GLN A 110 -6.35 10.76 1.76
C GLN A 110 -7.54 9.88 2.17
N ARG A 111 -8.70 10.50 2.46
CA ARG A 111 -9.92 9.75 2.82
C ARG A 111 -10.44 8.92 1.65
N THR A 112 -10.48 9.50 0.45
CA THR A 112 -10.91 8.80 -0.77
C THR A 112 -9.98 7.63 -1.09
N LEU A 113 -8.66 7.85 -1.03
CA LEU A 113 -7.66 6.80 -1.24
C LEU A 113 -7.79 5.70 -0.19
N LEU A 114 -7.95 6.05 1.08
CA LEU A 114 -8.13 5.07 2.16
C LEU A 114 -9.38 4.20 1.91
N VAL A 115 -10.53 4.82 1.60
CA VAL A 115 -11.77 4.08 1.29
C VAL A 115 -11.58 3.19 0.06
N PHE A 116 -10.92 3.69 -0.97
CA PHE A 116 -10.61 2.92 -2.17
C PHE A 116 -9.71 1.71 -1.87
N THR A 117 -8.62 1.91 -1.11
CA THR A 117 -7.70 0.84 -0.72
C THR A 117 -8.40 -0.23 0.12
N ILE A 118 -9.22 0.16 1.11
CA ILE A 118 -9.98 -0.81 1.92
C ILE A 118 -10.99 -1.57 1.04
N SER A 119 -11.70 -0.86 0.16
CA SER A 119 -12.67 -1.49 -0.75
C SER A 119 -11.99 -2.53 -1.66
N PHE A 120 -10.84 -2.17 -2.23
CA PHE A 120 -10.06 -3.06 -3.08
C PHE A 120 -9.51 -4.27 -2.31
N LEU A 121 -9.03 -4.07 -1.08
CA LEU A 121 -8.57 -5.16 -0.21
C LEU A 121 -9.70 -6.16 0.07
N VAL A 122 -10.87 -5.68 0.48
CA VAL A 122 -12.04 -6.53 0.78
C VAL A 122 -12.48 -7.30 -0.47
N LEU A 123 -12.51 -6.63 -1.62
CA LEU A 123 -12.88 -7.25 -2.89
C LEU A 123 -11.86 -8.34 -3.28
N GLY A 124 -10.56 -8.06 -3.16
CA GLY A 124 -9.49 -9.02 -3.42
C GLY A 124 -9.57 -10.26 -2.53
N VAL A 125 -9.78 -10.08 -1.22
CA VAL A 125 -9.97 -11.20 -0.27
C VAL A 125 -11.22 -12.00 -0.61
N THR A 126 -12.33 -11.34 -0.93
CA THR A 126 -13.59 -12.00 -1.30
C THR A 126 -13.43 -12.86 -2.55
N VAL A 127 -12.75 -12.35 -3.58
CA VAL A 127 -12.47 -13.10 -4.81
C VAL A 127 -11.53 -14.28 -4.53
N LEU A 128 -10.51 -14.11 -3.71
CA LEU A 128 -9.60 -15.19 -3.33
C LEU A 128 -10.35 -16.34 -2.61
N PHE A 129 -11.24 -16.00 -1.67
CA PHE A 129 -12.08 -16.98 -1.00
C PHE A 129 -13.05 -17.69 -1.95
N ALA A 130 -13.70 -16.96 -2.87
CA ALA A 130 -14.58 -17.55 -3.86
C ALA A 130 -13.83 -18.54 -4.77
N LEU A 131 -12.63 -18.16 -5.24
CA LEU A 131 -11.78 -19.03 -6.05
C LEU A 131 -11.38 -20.30 -5.29
N PHE A 132 -10.98 -20.17 -4.03
CA PHE A 132 -10.64 -21.31 -3.17
C PHE A 132 -11.84 -22.26 -3.01
N TYR A 133 -13.03 -21.71 -2.72
CA TYR A 133 -14.26 -22.49 -2.59
C TYR A 133 -14.61 -23.26 -3.86
N PHE A 134 -14.50 -22.62 -5.04
CA PHE A 134 -14.74 -23.29 -6.32
C PHE A 134 -13.68 -24.36 -6.63
N TYR A 135 -12.41 -24.09 -6.30
CA TYR A 135 -11.32 -25.06 -6.50
C TYR A 135 -11.50 -26.31 -5.64
N SER A 136 -11.90 -26.17 -4.36
CA SER A 136 -12.12 -27.32 -3.47
C SER A 136 -13.34 -28.18 -3.85
N ARG A 137 -14.19 -27.72 -4.75
CA ARG A 137 -15.41 -28.42 -5.17
C ARG A 137 -15.29 -29.08 -6.55
N MET A 138 -14.24 -28.78 -7.32
CA MET A 138 -13.86 -29.51 -8.53
C MET A 138 -12.99 -30.72 -8.18
#